data_AF-A0A1I0N180-F1
#
_entry.id   AF-A0A1I0N180-F1
#
_cell.length_a   1.000
_cell.length_b   1.000
_cell.length_c   1.000
_cell.angle_alpha   90.00
_cell.angle_beta   90.00
_cell.angle_gamma   90.00
#
_symmetry.space_group_name_H-M   'P 1'
#
loop_
_entity.id
_entity.type
_entity.pdbx_description
1 polymer ?
#
loop_
_entity_poly.entity_id
_entity_poly.type
_entity_poly.pdbx_seq_one_letter_code
_entity_poly.pdbx_strand_id
1 'polypeptide(L)'
;MRLLFIFIFSFANISIFGQINEMDFVVKNAYYISIDIDMKQNYPIMFDVILDKNDSLIVNTNSEQDFINNILQNTTYVPRCWSSDVFIKLYGDDGVDTKTRFRNLFFDEMEKNGRKETLKLASGGMVNISYIGLKGVFVQLNKEISFSHGLDQKDNPKVINPCIPLAITEYILTNNLPKNK
;
A
#
# COMPACT_ATOMS: atom_id res chain seq x y z
N MET A 1 -16.15 -7.50 52.25
CA MET A 1 -14.95 -7.62 51.38
C MET A 1 -15.01 -8.71 50.28
N ARG A 2 -16.02 -9.60 50.23
CA ARG A 2 -16.12 -10.62 49.15
C ARG A 2 -16.73 -10.10 47.84
N LEU A 3 -17.62 -9.10 47.88
CA LEU A 3 -18.27 -8.53 46.70
C LEU A 3 -17.33 -7.68 45.81
N LEU A 4 -16.32 -7.03 46.40
CA LEU A 4 -15.38 -6.16 45.67
C LEU A 4 -14.49 -6.95 44.69
N PHE A 5 -14.12 -8.19 45.06
CA PHE A 5 -13.28 -9.05 44.22
C PHE A 5 -14.00 -9.56 42.97
N ILE A 6 -15.32 -9.78 43.05
CA ILE A 6 -16.10 -10.27 41.91
C ILE A 6 -16.22 -9.18 40.84
N PHE A 7 -16.39 -7.91 41.24
CA PHE A 7 -16.43 -6.78 40.31
C PHE A 7 -15.08 -6.50 39.63
N ILE A 8 -13.97 -6.67 40.35
CA ILE A 8 -12.63 -6.49 39.77
C ILE A 8 -12.31 -7.61 38.77
N PHE A 9 -12.69 -8.86 39.08
CA PHE A 9 -12.51 -9.98 38.16
C PHE A 9 -13.41 -9.93 36.92
N SER A 10 -14.63 -9.39 37.03
CA SER A 10 -15.49 -9.20 35.87
C SER A 10 -15.04 -8.03 35.00
N PHE A 11 -14.55 -6.92 35.57
CA PHE A 11 -13.93 -5.85 34.78
C PHE A 11 -12.66 -6.32 34.06
N ALA A 12 -11.80 -7.10 34.71
CA ALA A 12 -10.58 -7.63 34.09
C ALA A 12 -10.86 -8.57 32.91
N ASN A 13 -11.97 -9.33 32.95
CA ASN A 13 -12.38 -10.20 31.84
C ASN A 13 -13.12 -9.45 30.71
N ILE A 14 -13.77 -8.32 31.00
CA ILE A 14 -14.43 -7.48 29.98
C ILE A 14 -13.41 -6.64 29.21
N SER A 15 -12.27 -6.26 29.82
CA SER A 15 -11.24 -5.46 29.15
C SER A 15 -10.38 -6.20 28.13
N ILE A 16 -10.49 -7.53 28.02
CA ILE A 16 -9.67 -8.36 27.12
C ILE A 16 -10.49 -8.89 25.93
N PHE A 17 -11.82 -8.79 25.98
CA PHE A 17 -12.68 -9.11 24.85
C PHE A 17 -13.13 -7.83 24.12
N GLY A 18 -12.56 -7.59 22.93
CA GLY A 18 -13.32 -6.89 21.90
C GLY A 18 -12.65 -5.75 21.14
N GLN A 19 -11.42 -5.90 20.68
CA GLN A 19 -11.14 -5.52 19.29
C GLN A 19 -10.47 -6.70 18.61
N ILE A 20 -11.29 -7.45 17.86
CA ILE A 20 -10.79 -8.37 16.86
C ILE A 20 -9.89 -7.53 15.95
N ASN A 21 -8.60 -7.87 15.92
CA ASN A 21 -7.59 -7.14 15.16
C ASN A 21 -7.96 -7.17 13.67
N GLU A 22 -8.56 -6.08 13.17
CA GLU A 22 -8.80 -5.87 11.74
C GLU A 22 -7.48 -5.60 10.96
N MET A 23 -6.35 -5.57 11.68
CA MET A 23 -5.07 -5.09 11.24
C MET A 23 -3.96 -6.01 11.77
N ASP A 24 -3.17 -6.57 10.86
CA ASP A 24 -1.96 -7.31 11.19
C ASP A 24 -0.73 -6.44 10.92
N PHE A 25 0.22 -6.44 11.85
CA PHE A 25 1.50 -5.76 11.68
C PHE A 25 2.53 -6.75 11.17
N VAL A 26 3.09 -6.47 9.99
CA VAL A 26 4.07 -7.34 9.34
C VAL A 26 5.36 -6.58 9.07
N VAL A 27 6.49 -7.23 9.34
CA VAL A 27 7.81 -6.70 8.94
C VAL A 27 8.14 -7.31 7.58
N LYS A 28 8.34 -6.45 6.57
CA LYS A 28 8.65 -6.90 5.21
C LYS A 28 9.95 -6.28 4.69
N ASN A 29 10.64 -7.06 3.86
CA ASN A 29 11.64 -6.58 2.93
C ASN A 29 11.03 -6.67 1.54
N ALA A 30 10.82 -5.54 0.90
CA ALA A 30 9.92 -5.46 -0.24
C ALA A 30 10.38 -4.39 -1.23
N TYR A 31 9.89 -4.48 -2.45
CA TYR A 31 9.87 -3.38 -3.40
C TYR A 31 8.56 -2.63 -3.25
N TYR A 32 8.66 -1.32 -3.02
CA TYR A 32 7.54 -0.41 -3.24
C TYR A 32 7.57 0.03 -4.69
N ILE A 33 6.44 -0.10 -5.37
CA ILE A 33 6.30 0.13 -6.81
C ILE A 33 5.15 1.11 -7.02
N SER A 34 5.45 2.24 -7.65
CA SER A 34 4.52 3.26 -8.08
C SER A 34 4.31 3.16 -9.58
N ILE A 35 3.06 3.02 -10.01
CA ILE A 35 2.68 2.83 -11.41
C ILE A 35 1.82 4.01 -11.86
N ASP A 36 2.14 4.53 -13.03
CA ASP A 36 1.38 5.58 -13.72
C ASP A 36 1.11 5.14 -15.17
N ILE A 37 -0.15 5.19 -15.60
CA ILE A 37 -0.61 4.72 -16.91
C ILE A 37 -1.32 5.89 -17.62
N ASP A 38 -0.73 6.30 -18.73
CA ASP A 38 -1.33 7.30 -19.62
C ASP A 38 -2.43 6.65 -20.46
N MET A 39 -3.69 6.88 -20.05
CA MET A 39 -4.87 6.38 -20.76
C MET A 39 -5.24 7.34 -21.90
N LYS A 40 -5.32 6.84 -23.15
CA LYS A 40 -5.69 7.66 -24.32
C LYS A 40 -7.11 8.24 -24.27
N GLN A 41 -8.04 7.60 -23.55
CA GLN A 41 -9.46 7.94 -23.57
C GLN A 41 -10.05 8.23 -22.18
N ASN A 42 -9.25 8.08 -21.12
CA ASN A 42 -9.68 8.21 -19.72
C ASN A 42 -8.70 9.09 -18.94
N TYR A 43 -9.02 9.34 -17.67
CA TYR A 43 -8.08 9.93 -16.71
C TYR A 43 -6.85 9.02 -16.53
N PRO A 44 -5.65 9.59 -16.27
CA PRO A 44 -4.46 8.80 -15.95
C PRO A 44 -4.74 7.93 -14.72
N ILE A 45 -4.31 6.67 -14.79
CA ILE A 45 -4.49 5.71 -13.71
C ILE A 45 -3.18 5.62 -12.96
N MET A 46 -3.22 5.89 -11.66
CA MET A 46 -2.06 5.78 -10.80
C MET A 46 -2.36 4.97 -9.56
N PHE A 47 -1.49 4.02 -9.25
CA PHE A 47 -1.61 3.19 -8.05
C PHE A 47 -0.26 2.69 -7.59
N ASP A 48 -0.19 2.30 -6.32
CA ASP A 48 1.01 1.79 -5.70
C ASP A 48 0.80 0.36 -5.24
N VAL A 49 1.87 -0.44 -5.27
CA VAL A 49 1.86 -1.83 -4.84
C VAL A 49 3.16 -2.17 -4.10
N ILE A 50 3.08 -3.23 -3.30
CA ILE A 50 4.22 -3.87 -2.65
C ILE A 50 4.40 -5.26 -3.24
N LEU A 51 5.65 -5.58 -3.55
CA LEU A 51 6.12 -6.89 -3.97
C LEU A 51 7.18 -7.36 -2.97
N ASP A 52 7.09 -8.58 -2.43
CA ASP A 52 8.14 -9.08 -1.54
C ASP A 52 9.49 -9.16 -2.29
N LYS A 53 10.60 -8.91 -1.59
CA LYS A 53 11.95 -8.80 -2.20
C LYS A 53 12.36 -10.00 -3.08
N ASN A 54 11.85 -11.18 -2.73
CA ASN A 54 12.22 -12.43 -3.39
C ASN A 54 11.28 -12.78 -4.57
N ASP A 55 10.22 -12.00 -4.77
CA ASP A 55 9.26 -12.21 -5.84
C ASP A 55 9.64 -11.40 -7.08
N SER A 56 9.00 -11.73 -8.20
CA SER A 56 9.19 -11.05 -9.48
C SER A 56 7.89 -10.39 -9.93
N LEU A 57 8.01 -9.17 -10.44
CA LEU A 57 6.87 -8.48 -11.05
C LEU A 57 6.62 -9.09 -12.43
N ILE A 58 5.56 -9.86 -12.56
CA ILE A 58 5.07 -10.36 -13.84
C ILE A 58 4.13 -9.30 -14.40
N VAL A 59 4.30 -8.94 -15.67
CA VAL A 59 3.51 -7.91 -16.35
C VAL A 59 2.90 -8.44 -17.64
N ASN A 60 1.65 -8.08 -17.91
CA ASN A 60 0.99 -8.31 -19.18
C ASN A 60 0.96 -7.01 -19.99
N THR A 61 1.60 -7.00 -21.16
CA THR A 61 1.77 -5.79 -21.98
C THR A 61 0.77 -5.66 -23.13
N ASN A 62 -0.33 -6.42 -23.13
CA ASN A 62 -1.31 -6.41 -24.21
C ASN A 62 -2.13 -5.10 -24.25
N SER A 63 -2.73 -4.74 -23.12
CA SER A 63 -3.56 -3.55 -22.95
C SER A 63 -3.39 -2.96 -21.54
N GLU A 64 -3.84 -1.73 -21.34
CA GLU A 64 -3.80 -1.04 -20.06
C GLU A 64 -4.58 -1.81 -18.99
N GLN A 65 -5.75 -2.35 -19.35
CA GLN A 65 -6.58 -3.11 -18.42
C GLN A 65 -5.96 -4.47 -18.08
N ASP A 66 -5.38 -5.16 -19.07
CA ASP A 66 -4.69 -6.44 -18.82
C ASP A 66 -3.48 -6.23 -17.91
N PHE A 67 -2.74 -5.13 -18.11
CA PHE A 67 -1.64 -4.73 -17.25
C PHE A 67 -2.13 -4.51 -15.81
N ILE A 68 -3.16 -3.68 -15.61
CA ILE A 68 -3.72 -3.37 -14.28
C ILE A 68 -4.19 -4.65 -13.58
N ASN A 69 -4.98 -5.47 -14.26
CA ASN A 69 -5.52 -6.70 -13.69
C ASN A 69 -4.41 -7.67 -13.30
N ASN A 70 -3.37 -7.81 -14.14
CA ASN A 70 -2.25 -8.69 -13.88
C ASN A 70 -1.41 -8.23 -12.67
N ILE A 71 -1.17 -6.93 -12.53
CA ILE A 71 -0.46 -6.38 -11.37
C ILE A 71 -1.26 -6.59 -10.09
N LEU A 72 -2.55 -6.22 -10.08
CA LEU A 72 -3.40 -6.28 -8.89
C LEU A 72 -3.65 -7.73 -8.41
N GLN A 73 -3.49 -8.73 -9.27
CA GLN A 73 -3.58 -10.14 -8.90
C GLN A 73 -2.29 -10.69 -8.27
N ASN A 74 -1.12 -10.16 -8.64
CA ASN A 74 0.18 -10.73 -8.28
C ASN A 74 0.96 -9.86 -7.28
N THR A 75 0.39 -8.75 -6.85
CA THR A 75 1.04 -7.81 -5.93
C THR A 75 0.08 -7.42 -4.82
N THR A 76 0.63 -6.88 -3.73
CA THR A 76 -0.20 -6.34 -2.64
C THR A 76 -0.45 -4.87 -2.88
N TYR A 77 -1.71 -4.48 -3.03
CA TYR A 77 -2.07 -3.09 -3.29
C TYR A 77 -1.78 -2.17 -2.09
N VAL A 78 -1.27 -0.98 -2.39
CA VAL A 78 -1.06 0.11 -1.45
C VAL A 78 -1.99 1.27 -1.80
N PRO A 79 -2.94 1.62 -0.92
CA PRO A 79 -3.84 2.73 -1.18
C PRO A 79 -3.11 4.08 -1.19
N ARG A 80 -3.20 4.79 -2.32
CA ARG A 80 -2.72 6.18 -2.45
C ARG A 80 -3.60 7.21 -1.72
N CYS A 81 -4.81 6.84 -1.29
CA CYS A 81 -5.71 7.75 -0.59
C CYS A 81 -5.39 7.80 0.91
N TRP A 82 -4.42 8.66 1.25
CA TRP A 82 -4.03 9.03 2.62
C TRP A 82 -5.17 9.71 3.42
N SER A 83 -6.26 10.10 2.76
CA SER A 83 -7.50 10.63 3.37
C SER A 83 -8.52 9.55 3.75
N SER A 84 -8.25 8.27 3.49
CA SER A 84 -9.19 7.21 3.88
C SER A 84 -9.27 7.07 5.40
N ASP A 85 -10.44 6.63 5.89
CA ASP A 85 -10.71 6.36 7.31
C ASP A 85 -9.65 5.47 7.96
N VAL A 86 -8.99 4.62 7.18
CA VAL A 86 -7.89 3.77 7.65
C VAL A 86 -6.70 4.60 8.11
N PHE A 87 -6.29 5.59 7.32
CA PHE A 87 -5.17 6.47 7.69
C PHE A 87 -5.53 7.39 8.85
N ILE A 88 -6.80 7.79 9.00
CA ILE A 88 -7.27 8.52 10.18
C ILE A 88 -7.21 7.62 11.43
N LYS A 89 -7.65 6.36 11.32
CA LYS A 89 -7.55 5.38 12.42
C LYS A 89 -6.10 5.07 12.82
N LEU A 90 -5.18 5.01 11.85
CA LEU A 90 -3.77 4.68 12.11
C LEU A 90 -2.96 5.86 12.67
N TYR A 91 -3.23 7.09 12.22
CA TYR A 91 -2.39 8.26 12.53
C TYR A 91 -3.11 9.37 13.33
N GLY A 92 -4.40 9.23 13.63
CA GLY A 92 -5.24 10.23 14.31
C GLY A 92 -5.79 11.32 13.38
N ASP A 93 -6.70 12.14 13.92
CA ASP A 93 -7.34 13.28 13.22
C ASP A 93 -6.33 14.41 12.89
N ASP A 94 -5.27 14.57 13.68
CA ASP A 94 -4.15 15.48 13.40
C ASP A 94 -3.20 14.92 12.32
N GLY A 95 -3.51 13.75 11.76
CA GLY A 95 -2.65 13.00 10.86
C GLY A 95 -2.35 13.67 9.52
N VAL A 96 -2.93 14.84 9.18
CA VAL A 96 -2.67 15.54 7.90
C VAL A 96 -1.17 15.86 7.74
N ASP A 97 -0.52 16.30 8.80
CA ASP A 97 0.90 16.69 8.76
C ASP A 97 1.82 15.46 8.73
N THR A 98 1.48 14.42 9.50
CA THR A 98 2.20 13.14 9.52
C THR A 98 2.05 12.39 8.20
N LYS A 99 0.86 12.38 7.59
CA LYS A 99 0.59 11.78 6.27
C LYS A 99 1.36 12.49 5.16
N THR A 100 1.36 13.83 5.18
CA THR A 100 2.09 14.63 4.19
C THR A 100 3.59 14.43 4.32
N ARG A 101 4.13 14.41 5.54
CA ARG A 101 5.54 14.09 5.78
C ARG A 101 5.90 12.68 5.34
N PHE A 102 5.09 11.68 5.68
CA PHE A 102 5.36 10.29 5.32
C PHE A 102 5.30 10.08 3.80
N ARG A 103 4.30 10.68 3.14
CA ARG A 103 4.18 10.72 1.68
C ARG A 103 5.41 11.36 1.05
N ASN A 104 5.76 12.59 1.46
CA ASN A 104 6.87 13.33 0.87
C ASN A 104 8.18 12.57 1.07
N LEU A 105 8.42 12.01 2.26
CA LEU A 105 9.61 11.18 2.51
C LEU A 105 9.69 9.96 1.59
N PHE A 106 8.57 9.31 1.29
CA PHE A 106 8.55 8.13 0.41
C PHE A 106 8.80 8.49 -1.06
N PHE A 107 8.09 9.49 -1.56
CA PHE A 107 8.20 9.90 -2.96
C PHE A 107 9.52 10.62 -3.24
N ASP A 108 10.03 11.43 -2.31
CA ASP A 108 11.34 12.08 -2.44
C ASP A 108 12.47 11.04 -2.48
N GLU A 109 12.40 10.01 -1.62
CA GLU A 109 13.38 8.93 -1.62
C GLU A 109 13.28 8.06 -2.88
N MET A 110 12.07 7.77 -3.35
CA MET A 110 11.89 7.06 -4.61
C MET A 110 12.37 7.88 -5.80
N GLU A 111 12.18 9.19 -5.80
CA GLU A 111 12.67 10.06 -6.87
C GLU A 111 14.19 10.15 -6.89
N LYS A 112 14.83 10.22 -5.71
CA LYS A 112 16.30 10.32 -5.58
C LYS A 112 17.02 9.00 -5.79
N ASN A 113 16.47 7.91 -5.25
CA ASN A 113 17.17 6.64 -5.07
C ASN A 113 16.49 5.44 -5.75
N GLY A 114 15.26 5.62 -6.23
CA GLY A 114 14.51 4.61 -6.94
C GLY A 114 14.98 4.43 -8.39
N ARG A 115 14.46 3.39 -9.04
CA ARG A 115 14.59 3.15 -10.48
C ARG A 115 13.29 3.52 -11.17
N LYS A 116 13.42 3.99 -12.41
CA LYS A 116 12.30 4.37 -13.27
C LYS A 116 12.43 3.58 -14.56
N GLU A 117 11.36 2.90 -14.94
CA GLU A 117 11.23 2.13 -16.17
C GLU A 117 9.98 2.59 -16.90
N THR A 118 10.04 2.66 -18.22
CA THR A 118 8.89 3.00 -19.05
C THR A 118 8.62 1.86 -20.02
N LEU A 119 7.41 1.32 -19.98
CA LEU A 119 6.95 0.24 -20.83
C LEU A 119 5.93 0.75 -21.84
N LYS A 120 6.05 0.29 -23.08
CA LYS A 120 5.07 0.53 -24.13
C LYS A 120 4.19 -0.71 -24.29
N LEU A 121 2.88 -0.52 -24.17
CA LEU A 121 1.88 -1.58 -24.36
C LEU A 121 1.59 -1.82 -25.84
N ALA A 122 1.08 -2.99 -26.19
CA ALA A 122 0.68 -3.32 -27.57
C ALA A 122 -0.49 -2.44 -28.06
N SER A 123 -1.37 -1.99 -27.16
CA SER A 123 -2.38 -0.94 -27.42
C SER A 123 -1.77 0.44 -27.75
N GLY A 124 -0.47 0.60 -27.55
CA GLY A 124 0.27 1.84 -27.70
C GLY A 124 0.15 2.79 -26.52
N GLY A 125 -0.44 2.36 -25.40
CA GLY A 125 -0.35 3.05 -24.12
C GLY A 125 1.06 3.00 -23.53
N MET A 126 1.35 3.93 -22.63
CA MET A 126 2.64 4.02 -21.95
C MET A 126 2.43 3.82 -20.45
N VAL A 127 3.30 3.01 -19.83
CA VAL A 127 3.28 2.74 -18.40
C VAL A 127 4.62 3.16 -17.81
N ASN A 128 4.59 4.06 -16.84
CA ASN A 128 5.75 4.48 -16.07
C ASN A 128 5.76 3.75 -14.73
N ILE A 129 6.85 3.05 -14.44
CA ILE A 129 7.04 2.27 -13.22
C ILE A 129 8.21 2.88 -12.47
N SER A 130 7.95 3.41 -11.28
CA SER A 130 8.99 3.87 -10.35
C SER A 130 9.05 2.91 -9.17
N TYR A 131 10.23 2.44 -8.77
CA TYR A 131 10.34 1.50 -7.67
C TYR A 131 11.60 1.66 -6.83
N ILE A 132 11.49 1.30 -5.55
CA ILE A 132 12.58 1.33 -4.58
C ILE A 132 12.49 0.11 -3.66
N GLY A 133 13.63 -0.49 -3.34
CA GLY A 133 13.69 -1.56 -2.33
C GLY A 133 13.68 -0.94 -0.93
N LEU A 134 13.00 -1.57 0.01
CA LEU A 134 12.89 -1.07 1.38
C LEU A 134 12.65 -2.20 2.39
N LYS A 135 12.90 -1.87 3.66
CA LYS A 135 12.56 -2.71 4.81
C LYS A 135 11.78 -1.87 5.80
N GLY A 136 10.67 -2.40 6.30
CA GLY A 136 9.82 -1.64 7.21
C GLY A 136 8.74 -2.48 7.88
N VAL A 137 7.92 -1.76 8.66
CA VAL A 137 6.70 -2.26 9.28
C VAL A 137 5.51 -1.81 8.44
N PHE A 138 4.63 -2.75 8.15
CA PHE A 138 3.42 -2.53 7.36
C PHE A 138 2.21 -3.00 8.15
N VAL A 139 1.09 -2.34 7.90
CA VAL A 139 -0.22 -2.75 8.35
C VAL A 139 -0.91 -3.45 7.19
N GLN A 140 -1.24 -4.73 7.37
CA GLN A 140 -2.07 -5.49 6.46
C GLN A 140 -3.49 -5.51 7.00
N LEU A 141 -4.45 -5.06 6.20
CA LEU A 141 -5.85 -5.03 6.62
C LEU A 141 -6.52 -6.33 6.19
N ASN A 142 -7.20 -7.03 7.10
CA ASN A 142 -7.87 -8.30 6.78
C ASN A 142 -9.29 -8.11 6.25
N LYS A 143 -9.53 -7.01 5.54
CA LYS A 143 -10.84 -6.67 4.99
C LYS A 143 -10.71 -5.95 3.65
N GLU A 144 -11.75 -6.10 2.84
CA GLU A 144 -11.89 -5.37 1.60
C GLU A 144 -12.17 -3.89 1.91
N ILE A 145 -11.44 -2.99 1.27
CA ILE A 145 -11.64 -1.55 1.44
C ILE A 145 -11.69 -0.88 0.07
N SER A 146 -12.59 0.09 -0.05
CA SER A 146 -12.74 0.93 -1.23
C SER A 146 -11.85 2.17 -1.08
N PHE A 147 -10.98 2.40 -2.06
CA PHE A 147 -10.08 3.56 -2.08
C PHE A 147 -10.25 4.33 -3.39
N SER A 148 -11.07 5.37 -3.38
CA SER A 148 -11.09 6.37 -4.44
C SER A 148 -11.55 7.71 -3.90
N HIS A 149 -11.04 8.79 -4.47
CA HIS A 149 -11.51 10.15 -4.22
C HIS A 149 -12.31 10.62 -5.43
N GLY A 150 -13.60 10.92 -5.25
CA GLY A 150 -14.47 11.46 -6.31
C GLY A 150 -15.18 10.43 -7.19
N LEU A 151 -15.04 9.13 -6.92
CA LEU A 151 -15.91 8.09 -7.50
C LEU A 151 -17.04 7.73 -6.51
N ASP A 152 -18.22 7.42 -7.04
CA ASP A 152 -19.30 6.83 -6.26
C ASP A 152 -18.82 5.49 -5.66
N GLN A 153 -19.25 5.19 -4.43
CA GLN A 153 -18.78 4.01 -3.68
C GLN A 153 -18.98 2.68 -4.42
N LYS A 154 -20.01 2.59 -5.28
CA LYS A 154 -20.34 1.44 -6.13
C LYS A 154 -19.32 1.21 -7.27
N ASP A 155 -18.63 2.27 -7.69
CA ASP A 155 -17.68 2.25 -8.82
C ASP A 155 -16.24 2.09 -8.32
N ASN A 156 -16.04 1.96 -7.00
CA ASN A 156 -14.73 1.81 -6.42
C ASN A 156 -14.17 0.40 -6.69
N PRO A 157 -12.94 0.28 -7.20
CA PRO A 157 -12.30 -1.02 -7.29
C PRO A 157 -12.17 -1.61 -5.89
N LYS A 158 -12.65 -2.85 -5.76
CA LYS A 158 -12.58 -3.62 -4.53
C LYS A 158 -11.16 -4.15 -4.37
N VAL A 159 -10.47 -3.70 -3.33
CA VAL A 159 -9.12 -4.17 -3.03
C VAL A 159 -9.18 -5.09 -1.82
N ILE A 160 -8.68 -6.31 -2.00
CA ILE A 160 -8.56 -7.31 -0.93
C ILE A 160 -7.18 -7.16 -0.29
N ASN A 161 -7.15 -7.18 1.04
CA ASN A 161 -5.92 -7.16 1.85
C ASN A 161 -4.93 -6.04 1.52
N PRO A 162 -5.36 -4.76 1.51
CA PRO A 162 -4.45 -3.65 1.28
C PRO A 162 -3.36 -3.59 2.36
N CYS A 163 -2.17 -3.16 1.94
CA CYS A 163 -1.00 -3.04 2.79
C CYS A 163 -0.58 -1.57 2.88
N ILE A 164 -0.45 -1.07 4.11
CA ILE A 164 -0.11 0.32 4.38
C ILE A 164 1.27 0.37 5.03
N PRO A 165 2.27 1.04 4.42
CA PRO A 165 3.55 1.25 5.08
C PRO A 165 3.37 2.15 6.29
N LEU A 166 3.77 1.66 7.47
CA LEU A 166 3.67 2.40 8.73
C LEU A 166 4.99 3.08 9.09
N ALA A 167 6.10 2.37 8.93
CA ALA A 167 7.44 2.85 9.25
C ALA A 167 8.48 2.18 8.36
N ILE A 168 9.38 2.96 7.76
CA ILE A 168 10.50 2.45 6.97
C ILE A 168 11.77 2.53 7.79
N THR A 169 12.41 1.38 7.96
CA THR A 169 13.66 1.25 8.72
C THR A 169 14.89 1.36 7.84
N GLU A 170 14.76 1.06 6.54
CA GLU A 170 15.88 1.03 5.60
C GLU A 170 15.38 1.18 4.15
N TYR A 171 16.10 1.96 3.35
CA TYR A 171 15.97 1.99 1.89
C TYR A 171 17.14 1.25 1.25
N ILE A 172 16.82 0.31 0.36
CA ILE A 172 17.79 -0.51 -0.36
C ILE A 172 18.08 0.20 -1.69
N LEU A 173 19.20 0.93 -1.71
CA LEU A 173 19.60 1.74 -2.85
C LEU A 173 19.84 0.88 -4.10
N THR A 174 19.32 1.35 -5.22
CA THR A 174 19.30 0.61 -6.49
C THR A 174 20.68 0.48 -7.16
N ASN A 175 21.68 1.22 -6.69
CA ASN A 175 23.10 1.08 -7.04
C ASN A 175 23.71 -0.24 -6.50
N ASN A 176 23.06 -0.86 -5.51
CA ASN A 176 23.47 -2.13 -4.90
C ASN A 176 22.60 -3.32 -5.37
N LEU A 177 21.65 -3.09 -6.27
CA LEU A 177 20.86 -4.18 -6.85
C LEU A 177 21.69 -4.86 -7.96
N PRO A 178 21.83 -6.20 -7.94
CA PRO A 178 22.53 -6.90 -9.01
C PRO A 178 21.88 -6.53 -10.35
N LYS A 179 22.68 -6.00 -11.26
CA LYS A 179 22.24 -5.80 -12.64
C LYS A 179 22.00 -7.19 -13.22
N ASN A 180 20.74 -7.56 -13.39
CA ASN A 180 20.41 -8.74 -14.19
C ASN A 180 20.92 -8.47 -15.62
N LYS A 181 21.83 -9.34 -16.06
CA LYS A 181 22.32 -9.43 -17.44
C LYS A 181 21.27 -10.08 -18.32
#